data_AF-A0AA39M5S8-F1
#
_entry.id   AF-A0AA39M5S8-F1
#
_cell.length_a   1.000
_cell.length_b   1.000
_cell.length_c   1.000
_cell.angle_alpha   90.00
_cell.angle_beta   90.00
_cell.angle_gamma   90.00
#
_symmetry.space_group_name_H-M   'P 1'
#
loop_
_entity.id
_entity.type
_entity.pdbx_description
1 polymer ?
#
loop_
_entity_poly.entity_id
_entity_poly.type
_entity_poly.pdbx_seq_one_letter_code
_entity_poly.pdbx_strand_id
1 'polypeptide(L)'
;MAATLVETCQNHESDTMALRCQFESCNDIGVFTKLTNSYCLVGIGATANFYSLIEAELADVIPVIHCTIGGLRIVGRCTVGNRHGLLVPESTTDLELQHIRNSLPDSVQIRRVDERLSALGNVIAVNDHVALVHAEISPATEKALVEVLKVEVFRMSLGQHSLLGSYATITSQGALVAAKTPPETQRELASLLQVPVVAGTVNRGSELVGAGMAANDWIAFCGLDTTSTELSVIESIFKLGDHVPTAITNDLRDSLIEISLYELHLLTRVTMEALAMIEKTTQIMAQYAGRDKSLRSLYFGLILYSTKLRREKAALLVAFAKQMSQTRLVLRQFNHFAMIQACRNAYNTYVNGPTDRVEYAFVSGITGIYTVYGVVELLAWLADAKLIAMDAGRLFKYCLYMWISALICGIIKTARQIMKKGLRKSKDEQLTLASLGSDFISAINSLPFNILWAGKLSTRTTATFSLIASVIGLYKLY
;
A
#
# COMPACT_ATOMS: atom_id res chain seq x y z
N MET A 1 -22.57 -1.60 -65.51
CA MET A 1 -22.58 -2.30 -64.20
C MET A 1 -21.14 -2.55 -63.75
N ALA A 2 -20.37 -1.48 -63.49
CA ALA A 2 -19.04 -1.47 -62.87
C ALA A 2 -18.53 0.00 -62.87
N ALA A 3 -19.06 0.84 -61.96
CA ALA A 3 -18.56 2.20 -61.73
C ALA A 3 -19.12 2.73 -60.40
N THR A 4 -18.73 2.11 -59.27
CA THR A 4 -18.94 2.64 -57.91
C THR A 4 -18.08 1.84 -56.92
N LEU A 5 -16.75 2.03 -56.98
CA LEU A 5 -15.80 1.55 -55.96
C LEU A 5 -14.70 2.60 -55.75
N VAL A 6 -15.09 3.84 -55.51
CA VAL A 6 -14.21 4.91 -55.02
C VAL A 6 -15.03 5.68 -53.98
N GLU A 7 -14.42 5.96 -52.83
CA GLU A 7 -14.96 6.64 -51.63
C GLU A 7 -15.66 5.78 -50.59
N THR A 8 -14.87 4.91 -49.93
CA THR A 8 -14.93 4.82 -48.46
C THR A 8 -13.51 4.99 -47.94
N CYS A 9 -13.01 6.23 -48.00
CA CYS A 9 -11.91 6.64 -47.14
C CYS A 9 -12.42 6.48 -45.70
N GLN A 10 -11.83 5.53 -45.00
CA GLN A 10 -11.97 5.40 -43.55
C GLN A 10 -11.46 6.69 -42.92
N ASN A 11 -12.38 7.53 -42.46
CA ASN A 11 -12.08 8.51 -41.43
C ASN A 11 -11.65 7.69 -40.19
N HIS A 12 -10.35 7.57 -39.94
CA HIS A 12 -9.85 7.31 -38.60
C HIS A 12 -10.11 8.60 -37.81
N GLU A 13 -11.32 8.75 -37.28
CA GLU A 13 -11.55 9.57 -36.10
C GLU A 13 -10.80 8.88 -34.97
N SER A 14 -9.60 9.37 -34.65
CA SER A 14 -8.83 8.94 -33.49
C SER A 14 -9.65 9.29 -32.25
N ASP A 15 -10.33 8.29 -31.69
CA ASP A 15 -11.05 8.41 -30.42
C ASP A 15 -10.05 8.88 -29.36
N THR A 16 -10.17 10.15 -28.95
CA THR A 16 -9.28 10.77 -27.97
C THR A 16 -9.54 10.15 -26.60
N MET A 17 -8.70 9.20 -26.18
CA MET A 17 -8.93 8.38 -24.98
C MET A 17 -7.76 8.41 -24.00
N ALA A 18 -8.06 8.16 -22.72
CA ALA A 18 -7.03 7.87 -21.74
C ALA A 18 -6.64 6.39 -21.81
N LEU A 19 -5.38 6.11 -22.15
CA LEU A 19 -4.88 4.76 -22.37
C LEU A 19 -4.10 4.25 -21.17
N ARG A 20 -4.30 2.96 -20.87
CA ARG A 20 -3.56 2.25 -19.83
C ARG A 20 -2.32 1.60 -20.42
N CYS A 21 -1.18 1.81 -19.80
CA CYS A 21 0.07 1.18 -20.20
C CYS A 21 0.94 0.81 -18.99
N GLN A 22 1.97 0.01 -19.24
CA GLN A 22 2.91 -0.44 -18.23
C GLN A 22 4.32 -0.43 -18.81
N PHE A 23 5.24 0.23 -18.13
CA PHE A 23 6.66 0.19 -18.48
C PHE A 23 7.32 -0.96 -17.71
N GLU A 24 7.68 -2.04 -18.41
CA GLU A 24 8.15 -3.29 -17.80
C GLU A 24 7.14 -3.82 -16.76
N SER A 25 7.42 -3.63 -15.47
CA SER A 25 6.54 -4.00 -14.34
C SER A 25 6.12 -2.78 -13.49
N CYS A 26 6.34 -1.57 -13.99
CA CYS A 26 6.07 -0.32 -13.29
C CYS A 26 4.91 0.45 -13.96
N ASN A 27 4.01 0.96 -13.12
CA ASN A 27 2.83 1.72 -13.55
C ASN A 27 3.08 3.24 -13.55
N ASP A 28 4.29 3.69 -13.22
CA ASP A 28 4.64 5.11 -13.18
C ASP A 28 5.12 5.61 -14.54
N ILE A 29 4.18 5.73 -15.48
CA ILE A 29 4.45 6.04 -16.89
C ILE A 29 5.10 7.40 -17.09
N GLY A 30 4.69 8.41 -16.31
CA GLY A 30 5.26 9.76 -16.33
C GLY A 30 6.71 9.83 -15.87
N VAL A 31 7.26 8.75 -15.28
CA VAL A 31 8.68 8.65 -14.98
C VAL A 31 9.51 8.38 -16.23
N PHE A 32 9.00 7.52 -17.12
CA PHE A 32 9.71 7.01 -18.29
C PHE A 32 9.32 7.72 -19.59
N THR A 33 8.29 8.56 -19.56
CA THR A 33 7.75 9.23 -20.74
C THR A 33 7.57 10.71 -20.46
N LYS A 34 8.00 11.56 -21.39
CA LYS A 34 7.66 12.99 -21.40
C LYS A 34 6.80 13.28 -22.61
N LEU A 35 5.52 13.56 -22.37
CA LEU A 35 4.58 13.91 -23.41
C LEU A 35 4.37 15.42 -23.47
N THR A 36 4.36 15.97 -24.68
CA THR A 36 4.03 17.37 -24.96
C THR A 36 3.12 17.44 -26.19
N ASN A 37 2.68 18.65 -26.55
CA ASN A 37 1.89 18.89 -27.76
C ASN A 37 2.70 18.79 -29.08
N SER A 38 4.04 18.76 -29.05
CA SER A 38 4.84 18.71 -30.30
C SER A 38 5.82 17.56 -30.41
N TYR A 39 6.13 16.87 -29.32
CA TYR A 39 7.01 15.70 -29.31
C TYR A 39 6.74 14.84 -28.07
N CYS A 40 7.14 13.57 -28.17
CA CYS A 40 7.11 12.63 -27.06
C CYS A 40 8.51 12.03 -26.86
N LEU A 41 9.03 12.06 -25.64
CA LEU A 41 10.28 11.39 -25.27
C LEU A 41 9.97 10.12 -24.51
N VAL A 42 10.60 9.01 -24.89
CA VAL A 42 10.45 7.72 -24.24
C VAL A 42 11.81 7.14 -23.85
N GLY A 43 11.92 6.64 -22.63
CA GLY A 43 13.12 5.97 -22.14
C GLY A 43 13.48 4.73 -22.97
N ILE A 44 14.75 4.59 -23.32
CA ILE A 44 15.26 3.36 -23.98
C ILE A 44 15.17 2.17 -23.03
N GLY A 45 14.85 0.99 -23.59
CA GLY A 45 14.78 -0.27 -22.84
C GLY A 45 13.38 -0.62 -22.34
N ALA A 46 12.33 -0.05 -22.94
CA ALA A 46 10.96 -0.50 -22.72
C ALA A 46 10.66 -1.81 -23.45
N THR A 47 9.57 -2.47 -23.06
CA THR A 47 9.04 -3.61 -23.80
C THR A 47 8.47 -3.15 -25.14
N ALA A 48 8.53 -4.01 -26.18
CA ALA A 48 7.95 -3.70 -27.48
C ALA A 48 6.47 -3.31 -27.38
N ASN A 49 5.72 -3.94 -26.48
CA ASN A 49 4.32 -3.61 -26.21
C ASN A 49 4.12 -2.14 -25.79
N PHE A 50 5.04 -1.60 -24.98
CA PHE A 50 4.96 -0.22 -24.52
C PHE A 50 5.20 0.75 -25.68
N TYR A 51 6.23 0.50 -26.48
CA TYR A 51 6.52 1.31 -27.65
C TYR A 51 5.40 1.24 -28.69
N SER A 52 4.91 0.05 -29.01
CA SER A 52 3.82 -0.13 -29.96
C SER A 52 2.55 0.62 -29.55
N LEU A 53 2.24 0.69 -28.26
CA LEU A 53 1.05 1.41 -27.78
C LEU A 53 1.21 2.93 -27.90
N ILE A 54 2.38 3.47 -27.56
CA ILE A 54 2.65 4.91 -27.69
C ILE A 54 2.73 5.31 -29.18
N GLU A 55 3.45 4.52 -29.98
CA GLU A 55 3.63 4.78 -31.41
C GLU A 55 2.33 4.62 -32.20
N ALA A 56 1.46 3.67 -31.84
CA ALA A 56 0.17 3.48 -32.51
C ALA A 56 -0.70 4.74 -32.46
N GLU A 57 -0.62 5.52 -31.39
CA GLU A 57 -1.47 6.69 -31.17
C GLU A 57 -0.79 8.01 -31.52
N LEU A 58 0.54 8.06 -31.38
CA LEU A 58 1.29 9.31 -31.53
C LEU A 58 2.07 9.41 -32.83
N ALA A 59 2.52 8.31 -33.44
CA ALA A 59 3.52 8.36 -34.50
C ALA A 59 3.09 9.16 -35.73
N ASP A 60 1.77 9.24 -35.99
CA ASP A 60 1.21 10.00 -37.10
C ASP A 60 1.15 11.51 -36.83
N VAL A 61 1.14 11.94 -35.56
CA VAL A 61 0.90 13.34 -35.16
C VAL A 61 2.17 14.00 -34.60
N ILE A 62 2.92 13.30 -33.75
CA ILE A 62 4.13 13.82 -33.09
C ILE A 62 5.28 12.79 -33.12
N PRO A 63 6.53 13.24 -33.26
CA PRO A 63 7.68 12.34 -33.19
C PRO A 63 7.81 11.71 -31.81
N VAL A 64 7.89 10.38 -31.78
CA VAL A 64 8.20 9.57 -30.59
C VAL A 64 9.70 9.27 -30.59
N ILE A 65 10.41 9.83 -29.62
CA ILE A 65 11.88 9.83 -29.58
C ILE A 65 12.36 8.93 -28.45
N HIS A 66 13.05 7.87 -28.83
CA HIS A 66 13.66 6.93 -27.90
C HIS A 66 15.02 7.48 -27.46
N CYS A 67 15.15 7.87 -26.18
CA CYS A 67 16.38 8.45 -25.66
C CYS A 67 16.69 8.06 -24.21
N THR A 68 17.93 8.33 -23.81
CA THR A 68 18.36 8.36 -22.41
C THR A 68 18.79 9.77 -22.07
N ILE A 69 18.77 10.10 -20.78
CA ILE A 69 19.21 11.40 -20.28
C ILE A 69 20.23 11.15 -19.18
N GLY A 70 21.50 11.45 -19.46
CA GLY A 70 22.61 11.14 -18.55
C GLY A 70 22.78 9.65 -18.30
N GLY A 71 22.51 8.82 -19.32
CA GLY A 71 22.52 7.35 -19.22
C GLY A 71 21.34 6.76 -18.43
N LEU A 72 20.36 7.58 -18.03
CA LEU A 72 19.18 7.13 -17.30
C LEU A 72 17.98 6.95 -18.22
N ARG A 73 17.12 5.98 -17.86
CA ARG A 73 15.85 5.67 -18.55
C ARG A 73 14.67 6.54 -18.08
N ILE A 74 14.85 7.31 -17.01
CA ILE A 74 13.80 8.11 -16.36
C ILE A 74 13.63 9.49 -17.02
N VAL A 75 13.44 9.50 -18.34
CA VAL A 75 13.44 10.73 -19.14
C VAL A 75 12.35 11.72 -18.73
N GLY A 76 11.18 11.22 -18.29
CA GLY A 76 10.06 12.04 -17.84
C GLY A 76 10.34 12.85 -16.58
N ARG A 77 11.19 12.32 -15.67
CA ARG A 77 11.61 13.04 -14.45
C ARG A 77 12.84 13.91 -14.65
N CYS A 78 13.75 13.50 -15.53
CA CYS A 78 14.96 14.28 -15.78
C CYS A 78 14.67 15.53 -16.61
N THR A 79 13.65 15.53 -17.45
CA THR A 79 13.38 16.59 -18.43
C THR A 79 12.08 17.33 -18.17
N VAL A 80 12.03 18.57 -18.64
CA VAL A 80 10.80 19.36 -18.67
C VAL A 80 10.70 20.10 -19.99
N GLY A 81 9.52 20.15 -20.57
CA GLY A 81 9.34 20.70 -21.91
C GLY A 81 7.88 20.97 -22.20
N ASN A 82 7.67 21.85 -23.16
CA ASN A 82 6.37 22.20 -23.73
C ASN A 82 6.51 22.21 -25.26
N ARG A 83 5.50 22.71 -25.98
CA ARG A 83 5.58 22.74 -27.45
C ARG A 83 6.73 23.58 -28.03
N HIS A 84 7.29 24.52 -27.26
CA HIS A 84 8.27 25.52 -27.70
C HIS A 84 9.72 25.12 -27.38
N GLY A 85 9.94 24.34 -26.34
CA GLY A 85 11.28 24.00 -25.91
C GLY A 85 11.36 22.78 -25.00
N LEU A 86 12.60 22.33 -24.81
CA LEU A 86 12.97 21.20 -23.96
C LEU A 86 14.17 21.58 -23.10
N LEU A 87 14.02 21.46 -21.78
CA LEU A 87 15.09 21.60 -20.81
C LEU A 87 15.58 20.22 -20.38
N VAL A 88 16.90 20.04 -20.48
CA VAL A 88 17.60 18.82 -20.09
C VAL A 88 18.62 19.15 -18.99
N PRO A 89 18.94 18.19 -18.10
CA PRO A 89 19.92 18.42 -17.05
C PRO A 89 21.34 18.52 -17.63
N GLU A 90 22.25 19.17 -16.89
CA GLU A 90 23.67 19.27 -17.25
C GLU A 90 24.37 17.91 -17.41
N SER A 91 23.86 16.86 -16.75
CA SER A 91 24.38 15.48 -16.87
C SER A 91 24.13 14.83 -18.24
N THR A 92 23.35 15.46 -19.13
CA THR A 92 23.02 14.92 -20.44
C THR A 92 24.25 14.93 -21.35
N THR A 93 24.61 13.78 -21.90
CA THR A 93 25.80 13.65 -22.76
C THR A 93 25.62 14.38 -24.10
N ASP A 94 26.72 14.72 -24.78
CA ASP A 94 26.65 15.38 -26.09
C ASP A 94 26.03 14.49 -27.17
N LEU A 95 26.24 13.18 -27.09
CA LEU A 95 25.62 12.20 -27.99
C LEU A 95 24.10 12.14 -27.80
N GLU A 96 23.62 12.09 -26.56
CA GLU A 96 22.18 12.14 -26.26
C GLU A 96 21.57 13.45 -26.75
N LEU A 97 22.23 14.59 -26.50
CA LEU A 97 21.73 15.89 -26.94
C LEU A 97 21.68 15.99 -28.47
N GLN A 98 22.70 15.49 -29.18
CA GLN A 98 22.71 15.46 -30.63
C GLN A 98 21.61 14.56 -31.21
N HIS A 99 21.38 13.39 -30.62
CA HIS A 99 20.29 12.47 -31.01
C HIS A 99 18.91 13.14 -30.84
N ILE A 100 18.68 13.76 -29.69
CA ILE A 100 17.47 14.51 -29.38
C ILE A 100 17.31 15.65 -30.39
N ARG A 101 18.36 16.43 -30.65
CA ARG A 101 18.32 17.55 -31.60
C ARG A 101 18.01 17.12 -33.04
N ASN A 102 18.50 15.97 -33.48
CA ASN A 102 18.22 15.45 -34.82
C ASN A 102 16.78 14.91 -34.97
N SER A 103 16.16 14.52 -33.86
CA SER A 103 14.84 13.86 -33.85
C SER A 103 13.70 14.83 -33.53
N LEU A 104 13.99 15.96 -32.87
CA LEU A 104 13.00 16.99 -32.58
C LEU A 104 12.74 17.91 -33.80
N PRO A 105 11.54 18.50 -33.89
CA PRO A 105 11.27 19.56 -34.86
C PRO A 105 12.16 20.79 -34.60
N ASP A 106 12.60 21.47 -35.67
CA ASP A 106 13.44 22.68 -35.60
C ASP A 106 12.81 23.84 -34.81
N SER A 107 11.50 23.80 -34.59
CA SER A 107 10.77 24.79 -33.79
C SER A 107 11.06 24.69 -32.28
N VAL A 108 11.55 23.53 -31.82
CA VAL A 108 11.76 23.26 -30.40
C VAL A 108 13.20 23.57 -29.99
N GLN A 109 13.37 24.52 -29.08
CA GLN A 109 14.68 24.88 -28.56
C GLN A 109 15.10 23.96 -27.42
N ILE A 110 16.32 23.42 -27.49
CA ILE A 110 16.88 22.54 -26.45
C ILE A 110 17.94 23.31 -25.66
N ARG A 111 17.88 23.26 -24.32
CA ARG A 111 18.87 23.89 -23.43
C ARG A 111 19.22 22.99 -22.24
N ARG A 112 20.52 22.94 -21.93
CA ARG A 112 21.03 22.34 -20.69
C ARG A 112 20.89 23.31 -19.52
N VAL A 113 20.47 22.78 -18.38
CA VAL A 113 20.31 23.54 -17.13
C VAL A 113 20.95 22.77 -15.98
N ASP A 114 21.79 23.47 -15.21
CA ASP A 114 22.33 22.97 -13.94
C ASP A 114 21.37 23.35 -12.79
N GLU A 115 20.61 22.38 -12.30
CA GLU A 115 19.72 22.53 -11.15
C GLU A 115 20.12 21.53 -10.06
N ARG A 116 20.28 22.02 -8.83
CA ARG A 116 20.84 21.25 -7.70
C ARG A 116 19.80 20.78 -6.70
N LEU A 117 18.58 21.34 -6.73
CA LEU A 117 17.52 20.95 -5.81
C LEU A 117 17.04 19.51 -6.04
N SER A 118 16.65 19.21 -7.28
CA SER A 118 16.17 17.89 -7.70
C SER A 118 16.16 17.79 -9.22
N ALA A 119 15.68 16.66 -9.75
CA ALA A 119 15.47 16.50 -11.18
C ALA A 119 14.41 17.49 -11.70
N LEU A 120 14.64 18.07 -12.88
CA LEU A 120 13.82 19.15 -13.45
C LEU A 120 12.32 18.81 -13.50
N GLY A 121 11.98 17.58 -13.91
CA GLY A 121 10.59 17.12 -14.02
C GLY A 121 9.90 16.83 -12.68
N ASN A 122 10.61 16.87 -11.55
CA ASN A 122 10.00 16.79 -10.21
C ASN A 122 9.68 18.18 -9.65
N VAL A 123 10.53 19.17 -9.94
CA VAL A 123 10.42 20.53 -9.40
C VAL A 123 9.58 21.46 -10.26
N ILE A 124 9.42 21.17 -11.55
CA ILE A 124 8.72 22.01 -12.50
C ILE A 124 7.53 21.24 -13.10
N ALA A 125 6.34 21.84 -13.01
CA ALA A 125 5.15 21.42 -13.75
C ALA A 125 4.80 22.54 -14.75
N VAL A 126 4.62 22.20 -16.03
CA VAL A 126 4.52 23.19 -17.10
C VAL A 126 3.41 22.83 -18.09
N ASN A 127 2.72 23.85 -18.61
CA ASN A 127 1.92 23.77 -19.83
C ASN A 127 2.48 24.74 -20.89
N ASP A 128 1.76 25.01 -21.96
CA ASP A 128 2.25 25.88 -23.03
C ASP A 128 2.29 27.38 -22.67
N HIS A 129 1.69 27.79 -21.54
CA HIS A 129 1.54 29.20 -21.15
C HIS A 129 2.20 29.56 -19.81
N VAL A 130 2.16 28.63 -18.85
CA VAL A 130 2.48 28.82 -17.44
C VAL A 130 3.33 27.65 -16.94
N ALA A 131 4.34 27.96 -16.14
CA ALA A 131 5.14 27.01 -15.39
C ALA A 131 5.01 27.26 -13.89
N LEU A 132 4.70 26.20 -13.15
CA LEU A 132 4.74 26.19 -11.69
C LEU A 132 6.05 25.56 -11.23
N VAL A 133 6.77 26.28 -10.37
CA VAL A 133 8.11 25.89 -9.91
C VAL A 133 8.24 25.90 -8.40
N HIS A 134 9.16 25.09 -7.89
CA HIS A 134 9.56 25.09 -6.49
C HIS A 134 10.01 26.50 -6.03
N ALA A 135 9.65 26.89 -4.81
CA ALA A 135 9.92 28.25 -4.30
C ALA A 135 11.42 28.65 -4.29
N GLU A 136 12.28 27.67 -4.03
CA GLU A 136 13.74 27.84 -3.93
C GLU A 136 14.49 27.64 -5.25
N ILE A 137 13.79 27.55 -6.39
CA ILE A 137 14.43 27.27 -7.68
C ILE A 137 15.48 28.32 -8.06
N SER A 138 16.54 27.89 -8.74
CA SER A 138 17.62 28.81 -9.10
C SER A 138 17.14 29.88 -10.10
N PRO A 139 17.57 31.15 -9.96
CA PRO A 139 17.20 32.20 -10.92
C PRO A 139 17.66 31.92 -12.35
N ALA A 140 18.73 31.11 -12.52
CA ALA A 140 19.22 30.68 -13.82
C ALA A 140 18.24 29.71 -14.50
N THR A 141 17.70 28.75 -13.74
CA THR A 141 16.66 27.82 -14.19
C THR A 141 15.37 28.56 -14.56
N GLU A 142 14.95 29.53 -13.74
CA GLU A 142 13.78 30.37 -14.02
C GLU A 142 13.94 31.17 -15.32
N LYS A 143 15.10 31.78 -15.53
CA LYS A 143 15.41 32.48 -16.79
C LYS A 143 15.37 31.52 -17.99
N ALA A 144 15.86 30.30 -17.83
CA ALA A 144 15.79 29.29 -18.90
C ALA A 144 14.34 28.91 -19.24
N LEU A 145 13.44 28.81 -18.26
CA LEU A 145 12.02 28.55 -18.50
C LEU A 145 11.37 29.66 -19.33
N VAL A 146 11.62 30.92 -18.98
CA VAL A 146 11.06 32.07 -19.70
C VAL A 146 11.62 32.17 -21.13
N GLU A 147 12.93 32.00 -21.31
CA GLU A 147 13.58 32.16 -22.63
C GLU A 147 13.28 31.00 -23.58
N VAL A 148 13.29 29.75 -23.08
CA VAL A 148 13.21 28.53 -23.91
C VAL A 148 11.77 28.06 -24.05
N LEU A 149 11.03 27.94 -22.94
CA LEU A 149 9.65 27.46 -22.96
C LEU A 149 8.65 28.59 -23.27
N LYS A 150 9.03 29.86 -23.13
CA LYS A 150 8.17 31.03 -23.38
C LYS A 150 6.91 31.06 -22.49
N VAL A 151 7.09 30.69 -21.22
CA VAL A 151 6.02 30.59 -20.22
C VAL A 151 6.24 31.57 -19.08
N GLU A 152 5.14 31.99 -18.45
CA GLU A 152 5.19 32.73 -17.19
C GLU A 152 5.49 31.77 -16.03
N VAL A 153 6.41 32.16 -15.13
CA VAL A 153 6.86 31.29 -14.04
C VAL A 153 6.26 31.75 -12.71
N PHE A 154 5.57 30.85 -12.02
CA PHE A 154 5.04 31.09 -10.68
C PHE A 154 5.67 30.13 -9.66
N ARG A 155 6.17 30.72 -8.56
CA ARG A 155 6.76 29.99 -7.44
C ARG A 155 5.67 29.64 -6.43
N MET A 156 5.40 28.36 -6.21
CA MET A 156 4.35 27.95 -5.27
C MET A 156 4.56 26.54 -4.71
N SER A 157 3.67 26.12 -3.79
CA SER A 157 3.62 24.76 -3.22
C SER A 157 2.20 24.19 -3.27
N LEU A 158 2.08 22.87 -3.42
CA LEU A 158 0.82 22.13 -3.39
C LEU A 158 0.53 21.68 -1.96
N GLY A 159 0.13 22.62 -1.10
CA GLY A 159 -0.09 22.34 0.32
C GLY A 159 1.20 21.94 1.03
N GLN A 160 1.32 20.66 1.42
CA GLN A 160 2.52 20.11 2.08
C GLN A 160 3.63 19.70 1.09
N HIS A 161 3.35 19.69 -0.22
CA HIS A 161 4.29 19.20 -1.21
C HIS A 161 4.89 20.35 -2.02
N SER A 162 6.23 20.43 -2.02
CA SER A 162 6.97 21.42 -2.81
C SER A 162 7.37 20.91 -4.21
N LEU A 163 7.30 19.59 -4.45
CA LEU A 163 7.68 18.95 -5.73
C LEU A 163 6.50 18.92 -6.71
N LEU A 164 6.23 20.06 -7.34
CA LEU A 164 5.04 20.27 -8.17
C LEU A 164 4.91 19.25 -9.32
N GLY A 165 5.98 18.96 -10.05
CA GLY A 165 5.97 18.02 -11.18
C GLY A 165 5.78 16.56 -10.77
N SER A 166 6.00 16.22 -9.50
CA SER A 166 5.69 14.88 -8.97
C SER A 166 4.21 14.71 -8.62
N TYR A 167 3.59 15.76 -8.10
CA TYR A 167 2.25 15.73 -7.51
C TYR A 167 1.16 16.37 -8.38
N ALA A 168 1.52 16.98 -9.51
CA ALA A 168 0.59 17.57 -10.46
C ALA A 168 0.96 17.24 -11.90
N THR A 169 -0.07 17.04 -12.73
CA THR A 169 0.03 16.99 -14.19
C THR A 169 -0.83 18.10 -14.76
N ILE A 170 -0.26 18.91 -15.65
CA ILE A 170 -0.88 20.12 -16.18
C ILE A 170 -0.85 20.05 -17.70
N THR A 171 -1.97 20.42 -18.31
CA THR A 171 -2.12 20.59 -19.77
C THR A 171 -2.70 21.98 -20.05
N SER A 172 -2.97 22.31 -21.31
CA SER A 172 -3.67 23.55 -21.66
C SER A 172 -5.18 23.48 -21.37
N GLN A 173 -5.74 22.28 -21.21
CA GLN A 173 -7.18 22.08 -20.98
C GLN A 173 -7.57 21.96 -19.51
N GLY A 174 -6.68 21.42 -18.68
CA GLY A 174 -6.94 21.15 -17.27
C GLY A 174 -5.70 20.72 -16.50
N ALA A 175 -5.84 20.62 -15.18
CA ALA A 175 -4.81 20.11 -14.30
C ALA A 175 -5.35 19.12 -13.26
N LEU A 176 -4.61 18.05 -13.05
CA LEU A 176 -4.88 17.07 -12.00
C LEU A 176 -3.80 17.18 -10.92
N VAL A 177 -4.21 17.41 -9.68
CA VAL A 177 -3.33 17.55 -8.50
C VAL A 177 -3.58 16.44 -7.50
N ALA A 178 -2.65 16.24 -6.57
CA ALA A 178 -2.75 15.22 -5.53
C ALA A 178 -4.05 15.34 -4.70
N ALA A 179 -4.67 14.21 -4.37
CA ALA A 179 -5.96 14.14 -3.66
C ALA A 179 -6.01 14.91 -2.33
N LYS A 180 -4.87 15.05 -1.62
CA LYS A 180 -4.77 15.76 -0.34
C LYS A 180 -4.58 17.27 -0.48
N THR A 181 -4.54 17.83 -1.69
CA THR A 181 -4.38 19.27 -1.88
C THR A 181 -5.62 20.01 -1.36
N PRO A 182 -5.47 20.99 -0.46
CA PRO A 182 -6.62 21.69 0.13
C PRO A 182 -7.40 22.46 -0.95
N PRO A 183 -8.73 22.60 -0.80
CA PRO A 183 -9.59 23.21 -1.82
C PRO A 183 -9.28 24.70 -2.06
N GLU A 184 -8.68 25.38 -1.07
CA GLU A 184 -8.23 26.77 -1.22
C GLU A 184 -7.09 26.87 -2.23
N THR A 185 -6.06 26.03 -2.09
CA THR A 185 -4.93 25.96 -3.03
C THR A 185 -5.38 25.52 -4.43
N GLN A 186 -6.39 24.65 -4.53
CA GLN A 186 -6.96 24.28 -5.83
C GLN A 186 -7.59 25.49 -6.56
N ARG A 187 -8.30 26.36 -5.84
CA ARG A 187 -8.89 27.59 -6.42
C ARG A 187 -7.83 28.60 -6.81
N GLU A 188 -6.78 28.73 -6.01
CA GLU A 188 -5.62 29.57 -6.32
C GLU A 188 -4.94 29.09 -7.60
N LEU A 189 -4.65 27.78 -7.72
CA LEU A 189 -4.09 27.18 -8.93
C LEU A 189 -4.97 27.37 -10.16
N ALA A 190 -6.29 27.18 -10.02
CA ALA A 190 -7.21 27.38 -11.14
C ALA A 190 -7.22 28.84 -11.61
N SER A 191 -7.09 29.78 -10.68
CA SER A 191 -7.01 31.22 -10.99
C SER A 191 -5.67 31.59 -11.61
N LEU A 192 -4.57 30.93 -11.25
CA LEU A 192 -3.25 31.18 -11.83
C LEU A 192 -3.10 30.54 -13.22
N LEU A 193 -3.49 29.28 -13.35
CA LEU A 193 -3.36 28.52 -14.61
C LEU A 193 -4.44 28.85 -15.63
N GLN A 194 -5.54 29.51 -15.20
CA GLN A 194 -6.73 29.78 -16.02
C GLN A 194 -7.36 28.51 -16.63
N VAL A 195 -7.14 27.35 -16.00
CA VAL A 195 -7.69 26.05 -16.39
C VAL A 195 -8.37 25.38 -15.18
N PRO A 196 -9.36 24.49 -15.40
CA PRO A 196 -9.97 23.72 -14.31
C PRO A 196 -8.92 22.85 -13.61
N VAL A 197 -8.98 22.83 -12.28
CA VAL A 197 -8.09 22.02 -11.43
C VAL A 197 -8.95 21.08 -10.59
N VAL A 198 -8.62 19.80 -10.60
CA VAL A 198 -9.28 18.77 -9.76
C VAL A 198 -8.22 18.02 -8.96
N ALA A 199 -8.54 17.69 -7.72
CA ALA A 199 -7.73 16.79 -6.90
C ALA A 199 -8.18 15.34 -7.13
N GLY A 200 -7.22 14.45 -7.38
CA GLY A 200 -7.48 13.04 -7.64
C GLY A 200 -6.27 12.16 -7.40
N THR A 201 -6.42 10.88 -7.76
CA THR A 201 -5.38 9.86 -7.66
C THR A 201 -5.23 9.16 -9.01
N VAL A 202 -4.09 8.48 -9.16
CA VAL A 202 -3.79 7.60 -10.30
C VAL A 202 -3.32 6.25 -9.76
N ASN A 203 -3.28 5.19 -10.57
CA ASN A 203 -2.74 3.88 -10.15
C ASN A 203 -3.37 3.34 -8.86
N ARG A 204 -4.70 3.35 -8.75
CA ARG A 204 -5.45 2.78 -7.62
C ARG A 204 -5.14 3.48 -6.28
N GLY A 205 -5.21 4.80 -6.28
CA GLY A 205 -5.06 5.61 -5.06
C GLY A 205 -3.66 6.20 -4.82
N SER A 206 -2.75 6.17 -5.81
CA SER A 206 -1.46 6.86 -5.71
C SER A 206 -1.64 8.38 -5.80
N GLU A 207 -0.97 9.09 -4.89
CA GLU A 207 -0.96 10.57 -4.84
C GLU A 207 0.05 11.18 -5.82
N LEU A 208 0.95 10.37 -6.38
CA LEU A 208 1.99 10.81 -7.31
C LEU A 208 1.45 10.91 -8.73
N VAL A 209 0.57 11.89 -8.95
CA VAL A 209 -0.12 12.09 -10.22
C VAL A 209 0.86 12.22 -11.39
N GLY A 210 1.87 13.08 -11.27
CA GLY A 210 2.88 13.26 -12.33
C GLY A 210 3.79 12.05 -12.55
N ALA A 211 3.77 11.05 -11.64
CA ALA A 211 4.50 9.79 -11.85
C ALA A 211 3.64 8.81 -12.62
N GLY A 212 2.38 8.68 -12.21
CA GLY A 212 1.47 7.67 -12.72
C GLY A 212 0.93 7.96 -14.12
N MET A 213 1.10 9.18 -14.63
CA MET A 213 0.58 9.56 -15.95
C MET A 213 1.43 10.58 -16.69
N ALA A 214 1.23 10.63 -18.01
CA ALA A 214 1.68 11.70 -18.89
C ALA A 214 0.51 12.09 -19.79
N ALA A 215 0.21 13.38 -19.90
CA ALA A 215 -0.94 13.88 -20.67
C ALA A 215 -0.53 15.07 -21.56
N ASN A 216 -1.19 15.19 -22.70
CA ASN A 216 -1.22 16.39 -23.52
C ASN A 216 -2.69 16.81 -23.74
N ASP A 217 -2.94 17.71 -24.69
CA ASP A 217 -4.27 18.26 -24.90
C ASP A 217 -5.28 17.30 -25.58
N TRP A 218 -4.84 16.13 -26.06
CA TRP A 218 -5.71 15.18 -26.79
C TRP A 218 -5.55 13.70 -26.40
N ILE A 219 -4.51 13.32 -25.66
CA ILE A 219 -4.27 11.97 -25.18
C ILE A 219 -3.63 11.97 -23.79
N ALA A 220 -3.97 10.96 -22.99
CA ALA A 220 -3.33 10.71 -21.71
C ALA A 220 -2.91 9.24 -21.60
N PHE A 221 -1.66 9.00 -21.19
CA PHE A 221 -1.15 7.68 -20.85
C PHE A 221 -1.09 7.55 -19.33
N CYS A 222 -1.78 6.54 -18.80
CA CYS A 222 -1.87 6.25 -17.38
C CYS A 222 -1.31 4.85 -17.10
N GLY A 223 -0.88 4.59 -15.87
CA GLY A 223 -0.47 3.26 -15.47
C GLY A 223 -1.62 2.24 -15.48
N LEU A 224 -1.27 0.97 -15.67
CA LEU A 224 -2.22 -0.14 -15.85
C LEU A 224 -3.20 -0.31 -14.69
N ASP A 225 -2.77 -0.01 -13.46
CA ASP A 225 -3.59 -0.12 -12.24
C ASP A 225 -4.62 1.00 -12.09
N THR A 226 -4.61 2.01 -12.96
CA THR A 226 -5.55 3.14 -12.88
C THR A 226 -6.98 2.64 -13.07
N THR A 227 -7.80 2.88 -12.04
CA THR A 227 -9.19 2.39 -11.99
C THR A 227 -10.08 3.12 -13.00
N SER A 228 -11.20 2.52 -13.40
CA SER A 228 -12.11 3.16 -14.35
C SER A 228 -12.69 4.48 -13.83
N THR A 229 -12.88 4.60 -12.52
CA THR A 229 -13.30 5.87 -11.89
C THR A 229 -12.22 6.94 -11.97
N GLU A 230 -10.95 6.59 -11.80
CA GLU A 230 -9.84 7.53 -11.99
C GLU A 230 -9.71 7.94 -13.46
N LEU A 231 -9.84 7.00 -14.40
CA LEU A 231 -9.84 7.32 -15.84
C LEU A 231 -10.95 8.29 -16.22
N SER A 232 -12.19 8.07 -15.76
CA SER A 232 -13.30 8.99 -16.07
C SER A 232 -13.06 10.42 -15.54
N VAL A 233 -12.36 10.56 -14.40
CA VAL A 233 -11.96 11.87 -13.88
C VAL A 233 -10.88 12.50 -14.78
N ILE A 234 -9.91 11.70 -15.21
CA ILE A 234 -8.81 12.11 -16.10
C ILE A 234 -9.34 12.58 -17.46
N GLU A 235 -10.22 11.80 -18.08
CA GLU A 235 -10.85 12.14 -19.36
C GLU A 235 -11.68 13.42 -19.25
N SER A 236 -12.44 13.55 -18.17
CA SER A 236 -13.26 14.75 -17.91
C SER A 236 -12.43 16.01 -17.68
N ILE A 237 -11.36 15.95 -16.87
CA ILE A 237 -10.56 17.13 -16.54
C ILE A 237 -9.70 17.61 -17.70
N PHE A 238 -9.14 16.69 -18.48
CA PHE A 238 -8.32 17.01 -19.65
C PHE A 238 -9.15 17.16 -20.93
N LYS A 239 -10.47 16.97 -20.86
CA LYS A 239 -11.41 17.05 -21.98
C LYS A 239 -11.02 16.11 -23.14
N LEU A 240 -10.68 14.88 -22.79
CA LEU A 240 -10.36 13.82 -23.73
C LEU A 240 -11.68 13.13 -24.12
N GLY A 241 -11.98 13.06 -25.41
CA GLY A 241 -13.20 12.47 -25.97
C GLY A 241 -14.30 13.48 -26.33
N ASP A 242 -15.16 13.10 -27.28
CA ASP A 242 -16.30 13.89 -27.77
C ASP A 242 -17.51 13.90 -26.81
N HIS A 243 -17.28 13.62 -25.53
CA HIS A 243 -18.32 13.79 -24.53
C HIS A 243 -18.53 15.27 -24.26
N VAL A 244 -19.46 15.86 -25.03
CA VAL A 244 -20.26 17.02 -24.60
C VAL A 244 -20.52 16.83 -23.11
N PRO A 245 -20.16 17.78 -22.23
CA PRO A 245 -20.51 17.68 -20.82
C PRO A 245 -22.03 17.72 -20.77
N THR A 246 -22.66 16.56 -20.79
CA THR A 246 -24.09 16.44 -20.74
C THR A 246 -24.53 17.18 -19.48
N ALA A 247 -25.51 18.07 -19.61
CA ALA A 247 -26.11 18.88 -18.55
C ALA A 247 -26.47 18.10 -17.26
N ILE A 248 -26.46 16.77 -17.38
CA ILE A 248 -26.31 15.74 -16.35
C ILE A 248 -25.26 16.08 -15.27
N THR A 249 -24.15 16.79 -15.52
CA THR A 249 -23.12 17.03 -14.48
C THR A 249 -23.47 18.09 -13.44
N ASN A 250 -24.30 19.09 -13.77
CA ASN A 250 -24.78 20.08 -12.80
C ASN A 250 -26.05 19.60 -12.08
N ASP A 251 -26.97 18.96 -12.80
CA ASP A 251 -28.15 18.35 -12.19
C ASP A 251 -27.79 17.14 -11.32
N LEU A 252 -26.79 16.31 -11.67
CA LEU A 252 -26.28 15.31 -10.72
C LEU A 252 -25.57 15.97 -9.55
N ARG A 253 -24.91 17.13 -9.69
CA ARG A 253 -24.25 17.77 -8.53
C ARG A 253 -25.28 18.16 -7.46
N ASP A 254 -26.41 18.73 -7.86
CA ASP A 254 -27.45 19.15 -6.92
C ASP A 254 -28.38 17.99 -6.51
N SER A 255 -28.68 17.05 -7.42
CA SER A 255 -29.44 15.83 -7.10
C SER A 255 -28.66 14.85 -6.21
N LEU A 256 -27.33 14.76 -6.37
CA LEU A 256 -26.46 13.96 -5.50
C LEU A 256 -26.29 14.61 -4.12
N ILE A 257 -26.47 15.92 -3.98
CA ILE A 257 -26.42 16.56 -2.66
C ILE A 257 -27.68 16.23 -1.86
N GLU A 258 -28.86 16.17 -2.49
CA GLU A 258 -30.14 15.96 -1.78
C GLU A 258 -30.61 14.50 -1.68
N ILE A 259 -30.39 13.66 -2.70
CA ILE A 259 -30.86 12.25 -2.70
C ILE A 259 -29.81 11.29 -2.07
N SER A 260 -28.52 11.65 -2.07
CA SER A 260 -27.46 10.78 -1.53
C SER A 260 -27.32 10.81 0.00
N LEU A 261 -27.87 11.80 0.69
CA LEU A 261 -27.57 11.98 2.12
C LEU A 261 -28.21 10.94 3.05
N TYR A 262 -29.22 10.18 2.59
CA TYR A 262 -29.89 9.18 3.42
C TYR A 262 -29.60 7.73 3.01
N GLU A 263 -29.79 7.37 1.74
CA GLU A 263 -29.55 5.99 1.28
C GLU A 263 -28.07 5.71 0.96
N LEU A 264 -27.33 6.67 0.39
CA LEU A 264 -25.87 6.53 0.21
C LEU A 264 -25.19 6.54 1.58
N HIS A 265 -25.70 7.23 2.59
CA HIS A 265 -25.11 7.20 3.93
C HIS A 265 -25.24 5.82 4.59
N LEU A 266 -26.33 5.10 4.36
CA LEU A 266 -26.51 3.73 4.89
C LEU A 266 -25.65 2.72 4.13
N LEU A 267 -25.60 2.79 2.80
CA LEU A 267 -24.82 1.88 1.96
C LEU A 267 -23.31 2.18 2.01
N THR A 268 -22.90 3.46 2.06
CA THR A 268 -21.51 3.89 2.28
C THR A 268 -21.07 3.55 3.69
N ARG A 269 -21.93 3.66 4.71
CA ARG A 269 -21.57 3.24 6.07
C ARG A 269 -21.39 1.72 6.17
N VAL A 270 -22.28 0.92 5.58
CA VAL A 270 -22.12 -0.54 5.57
C VAL A 270 -20.88 -0.97 4.77
N THR A 271 -20.62 -0.33 3.62
CA THR A 271 -19.42 -0.63 2.81
C THR A 271 -18.14 -0.12 3.46
N MET A 272 -18.14 1.05 4.10
CA MET A 272 -16.99 1.57 4.86
C MET A 272 -16.73 0.78 6.14
N GLU A 273 -17.77 0.33 6.86
CA GLU A 273 -17.61 -0.56 8.01
C GLU A 273 -17.06 -1.93 7.57
N ALA A 274 -17.52 -2.46 6.43
CA ALA A 274 -16.97 -3.68 5.83
C ALA A 274 -15.53 -3.49 5.34
N LEU A 275 -15.21 -2.36 4.69
CA LEU A 275 -13.86 -2.06 4.19
C LEU A 275 -12.89 -1.85 5.37
N ALA A 276 -13.30 -1.09 6.39
CA ALA A 276 -12.54 -0.90 7.62
C ALA A 276 -12.35 -2.22 8.37
N MET A 277 -13.36 -3.10 8.38
CA MET A 277 -13.23 -4.46 8.90
C MET A 277 -12.18 -5.24 8.10
N ILE A 278 -12.19 -5.17 6.77
CA ILE A 278 -11.23 -5.87 5.89
C ILE A 278 -9.81 -5.32 6.09
N GLU A 279 -9.62 -4.00 6.11
CA GLU A 279 -8.33 -3.36 6.34
C GLU A 279 -7.76 -3.74 7.71
N LYS A 280 -8.58 -3.63 8.76
CA LYS A 280 -8.19 -4.01 10.13
C LYS A 280 -7.86 -5.49 10.24
N THR A 281 -8.64 -6.35 9.60
CA THR A 281 -8.36 -7.79 9.53
C THR A 281 -7.05 -8.05 8.77
N THR A 282 -6.80 -7.33 7.68
CA THR A 282 -5.57 -7.44 6.88
C THR A 282 -4.34 -7.02 7.69
N GLN A 283 -4.44 -5.91 8.42
CA GLN A 283 -3.37 -5.42 9.30
C GLN A 283 -3.05 -6.43 10.41
N ILE A 284 -4.06 -7.02 11.03
CA ILE A 284 -3.89 -8.07 12.05
C ILE A 284 -3.23 -9.31 11.42
N MET A 285 -3.70 -9.75 10.25
CA MET A 285 -3.17 -10.92 9.55
C MET A 285 -1.75 -10.71 8.99
N ALA A 286 -1.31 -9.47 8.77
CA ALA A 286 0.08 -9.18 8.43
C ALA A 286 1.03 -9.50 9.61
N GLN A 287 0.57 -9.27 10.85
CA GLN A 287 1.35 -9.51 12.05
C GLN A 287 1.44 -11.01 12.39
N TYR A 288 2.58 -11.45 12.92
CA TYR A 288 2.76 -12.82 13.40
C TYR A 288 1.70 -13.20 14.47
N ALA A 289 1.45 -12.29 15.43
CA ALA A 289 0.50 -12.53 16.51
C ALA A 289 -0.94 -12.72 16.01
N GLY A 290 -1.33 -12.04 14.92
CA GLY A 290 -2.63 -12.24 14.29
C GLY A 290 -2.73 -13.60 13.63
N ARG A 291 -1.73 -13.99 12.82
CA ARG A 291 -1.70 -15.32 12.16
C ARG A 291 -1.72 -16.48 13.15
N ASP A 292 -0.91 -16.41 14.22
CA ASP A 292 -0.85 -17.46 15.25
C ASP A 292 -2.22 -17.64 15.94
N LYS A 293 -2.85 -16.54 16.36
CA LYS A 293 -4.14 -16.58 17.07
C LYS A 293 -5.30 -16.96 16.14
N SER A 294 -5.29 -16.52 14.88
CA SER A 294 -6.29 -16.92 13.88
C SER A 294 -6.23 -18.43 13.61
N LEU A 295 -5.03 -18.97 13.38
CA LEU A 295 -4.84 -20.42 13.18
C LEU A 295 -5.20 -21.22 14.43
N ARG A 296 -4.88 -20.71 15.63
CA ARG A 296 -5.29 -21.33 16.90
C ARG A 296 -6.82 -21.37 17.06
N SER A 297 -7.49 -20.26 16.78
CA SER A 297 -8.95 -20.17 16.88
C SER A 297 -9.63 -21.09 15.87
N LEU A 298 -9.12 -21.13 14.63
CA LEU A 298 -9.61 -22.03 13.61
C LEU A 298 -9.42 -23.50 14.03
N TYR A 299 -8.25 -23.87 14.56
CA TYR A 299 -7.98 -25.22 15.06
C TYR A 299 -9.01 -25.66 16.11
N PHE A 300 -9.18 -24.90 17.20
CA PHE A 300 -10.13 -25.28 18.25
C PHE A 300 -11.59 -25.20 17.79
N GLY A 301 -11.92 -24.27 16.87
CA GLY A 301 -13.23 -24.20 16.24
C GLY A 301 -13.55 -25.46 15.42
N LEU A 302 -12.60 -25.94 14.62
CA LEU A 302 -12.73 -27.17 13.84
C LEU A 302 -12.82 -28.41 14.73
N ILE A 303 -12.02 -28.50 15.79
CA ILE A 303 -12.12 -29.59 16.79
C ILE A 303 -13.48 -29.57 17.51
N LEU A 304 -14.02 -28.39 17.83
CA LEU A 304 -15.33 -28.28 18.44
C LEU A 304 -16.43 -28.68 17.46
N TYR A 305 -16.34 -28.25 16.21
CA TYR A 305 -17.29 -28.60 15.16
C TYR A 305 -17.26 -30.09 14.85
N SER A 306 -16.09 -30.74 14.85
CA SER A 306 -15.96 -32.17 14.59
C SER A 306 -16.75 -33.03 15.59
N THR A 307 -16.93 -32.57 16.84
CA THR A 307 -17.74 -33.29 17.85
C THR A 307 -19.22 -33.38 17.49
N LYS A 308 -19.71 -32.56 16.55
CA LYS A 308 -21.11 -32.57 16.09
C LYS A 308 -21.32 -33.39 14.81
N LEU A 309 -20.26 -33.86 14.15
CA LEU A 309 -20.33 -34.55 12.87
C LEU A 309 -20.34 -36.08 13.02
N ARG A 310 -20.83 -36.78 11.99
CA ARG A 310 -20.74 -38.24 11.87
C ARG A 310 -19.27 -38.68 11.73
N ARG A 311 -18.95 -39.90 12.20
CA ARG A 311 -17.58 -40.44 12.35
C ARG A 311 -16.63 -40.18 11.17
N GLU A 312 -17.08 -40.42 9.93
CA GLU A 312 -16.23 -40.26 8.74
C GLU A 312 -15.85 -38.80 8.47
N LYS A 313 -16.83 -37.87 8.47
CA LYS A 313 -16.57 -36.44 8.27
C LYS A 313 -15.83 -35.82 9.45
N ALA A 314 -16.06 -36.32 10.67
CA ALA A 314 -15.35 -35.89 11.85
C ALA A 314 -13.84 -36.23 11.78
N ALA A 315 -13.48 -37.42 11.30
CA ALA A 315 -12.08 -37.82 11.12
C ALA A 315 -11.34 -36.93 10.11
N LEU A 316 -11.99 -36.62 8.98
CA LEU A 316 -11.43 -35.72 7.96
C LEU A 316 -11.22 -34.30 8.50
N LEU A 317 -12.18 -33.78 9.27
CA LEU A 317 -12.08 -32.45 9.87
C LEU A 317 -10.97 -32.38 10.94
N VAL A 318 -10.80 -33.43 11.73
CA VAL A 318 -9.71 -33.53 12.72
C VAL A 318 -8.35 -33.61 12.02
N ALA A 319 -8.23 -34.34 10.91
CA ALA A 319 -7.00 -34.38 10.12
C ALA A 319 -6.63 -32.99 9.57
N PHE A 320 -7.61 -32.25 9.04
CA PHE A 320 -7.42 -30.87 8.59
C PHE A 320 -7.04 -29.93 9.75
N ALA A 321 -7.70 -30.05 10.90
CA ALA A 321 -7.34 -29.28 12.09
C ALA A 321 -5.88 -29.56 12.52
N LYS A 322 -5.43 -30.82 12.47
CA LYS A 322 -4.04 -31.18 12.78
C LYS A 322 -3.04 -30.47 11.85
N GLN A 323 -3.34 -30.34 10.56
CA GLN A 323 -2.51 -29.57 9.62
C GLN A 323 -2.40 -28.10 10.04
N MET A 324 -3.51 -27.47 10.43
CA MET A 324 -3.50 -26.08 10.92
C MET A 324 -2.64 -25.91 12.18
N SER A 325 -2.68 -26.88 13.08
CA SER A 325 -1.81 -26.90 14.27
C SER A 325 -0.33 -27.05 13.91
N GLN A 326 0.00 -27.83 12.88
CA GLN A 326 1.38 -27.98 12.40
C GLN A 326 1.89 -26.71 11.72
N THR A 327 1.07 -26.06 10.88
CA THR A 327 1.41 -24.75 10.29
C THR A 327 1.71 -23.72 11.37
N ARG A 328 0.92 -23.72 12.45
CA ARG A 328 1.14 -22.85 13.60
C ARG A 328 2.49 -23.12 14.30
N LEU A 329 2.85 -24.39 14.47
CA LEU A 329 4.13 -24.80 15.04
C LEU A 329 5.31 -24.30 14.19
N VAL A 330 5.20 -24.38 12.86
CA VAL A 330 6.21 -23.87 11.92
C VAL A 330 6.32 -22.34 12.00
N LEU A 331 5.19 -21.63 11.98
CA LEU A 331 5.18 -20.16 12.09
C LEU A 331 5.88 -19.67 13.36
N ARG A 332 5.71 -20.37 14.48
CA ARG A 332 6.33 -20.00 15.76
C ARG A 332 7.84 -20.12 15.74
N GLN A 333 8.42 -20.98 14.90
CA GLN A 333 9.87 -21.08 14.75
C GLN A 333 10.49 -19.80 14.18
N PHE A 334 9.73 -19.00 13.44
CA PHE A 334 10.21 -17.72 12.93
C PHE A 334 10.11 -16.57 13.94
N ASN A 335 9.52 -16.81 15.13
CA ASN A 335 9.35 -15.78 16.16
C ASN A 335 10.50 -15.75 17.20
N HIS A 336 11.50 -16.64 17.10
CA HIS A 336 12.61 -16.73 18.07
C HIS A 336 13.40 -15.42 18.20
N PHE A 337 13.72 -14.76 17.08
CA PHE A 337 14.45 -13.49 17.10
C PHE A 337 13.67 -12.36 17.78
N ALA A 338 12.36 -12.29 17.53
CA ALA A 338 11.48 -11.34 18.19
C ALA A 338 11.42 -11.59 19.71
N MET A 339 11.42 -12.86 20.14
CA MET A 339 11.46 -13.22 21.56
C MET A 339 12.79 -12.86 22.22
N ILE A 340 13.92 -13.07 21.55
CA ILE A 340 15.25 -12.66 22.04
C ILE A 340 15.31 -11.13 22.17
N GLN A 341 14.81 -10.39 21.19
CA GLN A 341 14.71 -8.93 21.25
C GLN A 341 13.79 -8.47 22.40
N ALA A 342 12.64 -9.12 22.58
CA ALA A 342 11.74 -8.85 23.70
C ALA A 342 12.42 -9.10 25.04
N CYS A 343 13.23 -10.16 25.17
CA CYS A 343 14.01 -10.44 26.38
C CYS A 343 15.06 -9.35 26.65
N ARG A 344 15.75 -8.86 25.61
CA ARG A 344 16.72 -7.74 25.73
C ARG A 344 16.04 -6.44 26.15
N ASN A 345 14.89 -6.12 25.57
CA ASN A 345 14.11 -4.94 25.94
C ASN A 345 13.57 -5.08 27.39
N ALA A 346 13.10 -6.27 27.74
CA ALA A 346 12.70 -6.67 29.09
C ALA A 346 13.89 -6.93 30.03
N TYR A 347 15.11 -6.56 29.65
CA TYR A 347 16.25 -6.41 30.56
C TYR A 347 16.65 -4.93 30.65
N ASN A 348 16.71 -4.21 29.53
CA ASN A 348 17.07 -2.79 29.51
C ASN A 348 16.09 -1.93 30.33
N THR A 349 14.79 -2.23 30.27
CA THR A 349 13.79 -1.50 31.07
C THR A 349 13.89 -1.82 32.58
N TYR A 350 14.51 -2.94 32.97
CA TYR A 350 14.78 -3.31 34.37
C TYR A 350 15.83 -2.40 34.97
N VAL A 351 16.89 -2.19 34.17
CA VAL A 351 18.08 -1.46 34.56
C VAL A 351 17.79 0.04 34.59
N ASN A 352 16.97 0.55 33.67
CA ASN A 352 16.79 1.98 33.43
C ASN A 352 15.43 2.56 33.89
N GLY A 353 14.48 1.77 34.41
CA GLY A 353 13.11 2.23 34.70
C GLY A 353 12.74 2.35 36.19
N PRO A 354 11.90 3.34 36.62
CA PRO A 354 11.37 3.40 37.99
C PRO A 354 9.89 2.95 38.13
N THR A 355 9.59 2.13 39.16
CA THR A 355 8.54 2.22 40.23
C THR A 355 7.97 0.88 40.77
N ASP A 356 7.73 -0.18 39.97
CA ASP A 356 7.33 -1.52 40.51
C ASP A 356 8.22 -2.67 40.03
N ARG A 357 9.24 -2.99 40.84
CA ARG A 357 10.21 -4.07 40.58
C ARG A 357 9.56 -5.46 40.46
N VAL A 358 8.42 -5.69 41.11
CA VAL A 358 7.77 -7.01 41.12
C VAL A 358 7.01 -7.25 39.83
N GLU A 359 6.29 -6.24 39.33
CA GLU A 359 5.58 -6.35 38.04
C GLU A 359 6.56 -6.61 36.90
N TYR A 360 7.70 -5.94 36.95
CA TYR A 360 8.77 -6.15 35.99
C TYR A 360 9.36 -7.56 36.07
N ALA A 361 9.64 -8.06 37.29
CA ALA A 361 10.15 -9.41 37.48
C ALA A 361 9.21 -10.46 36.86
N PHE A 362 7.89 -10.29 36.98
CA PHE A 362 6.93 -11.16 36.29
C PHE A 362 6.98 -11.01 34.76
N VAL A 363 7.09 -9.80 34.22
CA VAL A 363 7.20 -9.58 32.75
C VAL A 363 8.46 -10.22 32.19
N SER A 364 9.61 -9.98 32.83
CA SER A 364 10.90 -10.52 32.42
C SER A 364 10.93 -12.04 32.57
N GLY A 365 10.42 -12.57 33.69
CA GLY A 365 10.29 -14.01 33.93
C GLY A 365 9.40 -14.72 32.90
N ILE A 366 8.21 -14.16 32.58
CA ILE A 366 7.33 -14.71 31.54
C ILE A 366 8.02 -14.73 30.18
N THR A 367 8.69 -13.63 29.81
CA THR A 367 9.38 -13.49 28.53
C THR A 367 10.55 -14.47 28.43
N GLY A 368 11.32 -14.63 29.51
CA GLY A 368 12.41 -15.61 29.60
C GLY A 368 11.91 -17.05 29.47
N ILE A 369 10.84 -17.42 30.19
CA ILE A 369 10.23 -18.75 30.09
C ILE A 369 9.78 -19.04 28.66
N TYR A 370 9.09 -18.09 27.99
CA TYR A 370 8.65 -18.30 26.60
C TYR A 370 9.81 -18.35 25.59
N THR A 371 10.92 -17.67 25.87
CA THR A 371 12.13 -17.74 25.04
C THR A 371 12.76 -19.13 25.10
N VAL A 372 12.93 -19.67 26.32
CA VAL A 372 13.43 -21.04 26.51
C VAL A 372 12.45 -22.08 25.95
N TYR A 373 11.16 -21.89 26.20
CA TYR A 373 10.09 -22.73 25.63
C TYR A 373 10.21 -22.83 24.11
N GLY A 374 10.45 -21.72 23.41
CA GLY A 374 10.60 -21.72 21.95
C GLY A 374 11.75 -22.60 21.47
N VAL A 375 12.90 -22.54 22.16
CA VAL A 375 14.07 -23.37 21.82
C VAL A 375 13.81 -24.85 22.09
N VAL A 376 13.20 -25.18 23.24
CA VAL A 376 12.85 -26.56 23.59
C VAL A 376 11.81 -27.11 22.60
N GLU A 377 10.85 -26.29 22.19
CA GLU A 377 9.83 -26.66 21.20
C GLU A 377 10.42 -26.87 19.80
N LEU A 378 11.42 -26.07 19.39
CA LEU A 378 12.18 -26.29 18.16
C LEU A 378 12.87 -27.66 18.18
N LEU A 379 13.58 -27.97 19.27
CA LEU A 379 14.24 -29.27 19.44
C LEU A 379 13.23 -30.42 19.46
N ALA A 380 12.07 -30.25 20.10
CA ALA A 380 10.99 -31.23 20.12
C ALA A 380 10.45 -31.50 18.71
N TRP A 381 10.25 -30.44 17.92
CA TRP A 381 9.76 -30.53 16.55
C TRP A 381 10.78 -31.20 15.61
N LEU A 382 12.06 -30.85 15.72
CA LEU A 382 13.13 -31.50 14.93
C LEU A 382 13.31 -32.97 15.32
N ALA A 383 13.15 -33.31 16.59
CA ALA A 383 13.15 -34.69 17.07
C ALA A 383 11.94 -35.48 16.55
N ASP A 384 10.74 -34.89 16.53
CA ASP A 384 9.53 -35.50 15.96
C ASP A 384 9.67 -35.74 14.44
N ALA A 385 10.36 -34.83 13.74
CA ALA A 385 10.74 -34.99 12.33
C ALA A 385 11.88 -36.00 12.09
N LYS A 386 12.41 -36.64 13.15
CA LYS A 386 13.54 -37.58 13.11
C LYS A 386 14.85 -36.99 12.56
N LEU A 387 15.02 -35.68 12.64
CA LEU A 387 16.26 -34.99 12.25
C LEU A 387 17.31 -35.03 13.36
N ILE A 388 16.88 -35.22 14.62
CA ILE A 388 17.75 -35.28 15.80
C ILE A 388 17.39 -36.52 16.62
N ALA A 389 18.41 -37.23 17.11
CA ALA A 389 18.28 -38.39 17.99
C ALA A 389 17.94 -37.98 19.44
N MET A 390 16.79 -37.37 19.66
CA MET A 390 16.27 -36.98 20.99
C MET A 390 14.85 -37.50 21.20
N ASP A 391 14.43 -37.65 22.46
CA ASP A 391 13.07 -38.07 22.80
C ASP A 391 12.09 -36.87 22.71
N ALA A 392 11.39 -36.77 21.58
CA ALA A 392 10.39 -35.73 21.33
C ALA A 392 9.30 -35.70 22.41
N GLY A 393 8.89 -36.87 22.92
CA GLY A 393 7.86 -36.99 23.94
C GLY A 393 8.27 -36.37 25.28
N ARG A 394 9.55 -36.48 25.66
CA ARG A 394 10.08 -35.77 26.85
C ARG A 394 10.16 -34.28 26.64
N LEU A 395 10.62 -33.83 25.47
CA LEU A 395 10.76 -32.40 25.17
C LEU A 395 9.40 -31.69 25.17
N PHE A 396 8.36 -32.27 24.56
CA PHE A 396 7.00 -31.71 24.62
C PHE A 396 6.43 -31.68 26.04
N LYS A 397 6.79 -32.62 26.93
CA LYS A 397 6.42 -32.54 28.35
C LYS A 397 7.09 -31.36 29.04
N TYR A 398 8.37 -31.09 28.78
CA TYR A 398 9.05 -29.90 29.31
C TYR A 398 8.41 -28.60 28.80
N CYS A 399 8.04 -28.54 27.53
CA CYS A 399 7.28 -27.42 26.97
C CYS A 399 5.96 -27.21 27.73
N LEU A 400 5.21 -28.29 28.02
CA LEU A 400 3.97 -28.21 28.80
C LEU A 400 4.20 -27.62 30.20
N TYR A 401 5.26 -28.03 30.91
CA TYR A 401 5.58 -27.49 32.22
C TYR A 401 5.95 -26.01 32.17
N MET A 402 6.80 -25.61 31.23
CA MET A 402 7.18 -24.20 31.03
C MET A 402 5.97 -23.33 30.69
N TRP A 403 5.05 -23.84 29.86
CA TRP A 403 3.82 -23.14 29.53
C TRP A 403 2.92 -22.94 30.76
N ILE A 404 2.72 -23.97 31.58
CA ILE A 404 1.95 -23.87 32.83
C ILE A 404 2.60 -22.87 33.81
N SER A 405 3.92 -22.90 33.97
CA SER A 405 4.65 -21.93 34.80
C SER A 405 4.45 -20.49 34.32
N ALA A 406 4.53 -20.25 33.00
CA ALA A 406 4.27 -18.94 32.43
C ALA A 406 2.83 -18.46 32.65
N LEU A 407 1.84 -19.37 32.54
CA LEU A 407 0.43 -19.07 32.81
C LEU A 407 0.22 -18.67 34.28
N ILE A 408 0.81 -19.39 35.23
CA ILE A 408 0.72 -19.07 36.67
C ILE A 408 1.31 -17.69 36.93
N CYS A 409 2.51 -17.40 36.42
CA CYS A 409 3.14 -16.09 36.54
C CYS A 409 2.28 -14.97 35.91
N GLY A 410 1.66 -15.24 34.76
CA GLY A 410 0.74 -14.32 34.09
C GLY A 410 -0.50 -14.02 34.92
N ILE A 411 -1.15 -15.04 35.47
CA ILE A 411 -2.35 -14.91 36.31
C ILE A 411 -2.04 -14.08 37.55
N ILE A 412 -0.94 -14.38 38.25
CA ILE A 412 -0.52 -13.64 39.45
C ILE A 412 -0.24 -12.17 39.12
N LYS A 413 0.48 -11.91 38.03
CA LYS A 413 0.77 -10.56 37.55
C LYS A 413 -0.52 -9.78 37.27
N THR A 414 -1.44 -10.35 36.49
CA THR A 414 -2.68 -9.67 36.10
C THR A 414 -3.62 -9.47 37.30
N ALA A 415 -3.70 -10.44 38.21
CA ALA A 415 -4.46 -10.29 39.46
C ALA A 415 -3.92 -9.13 40.31
N ARG A 416 -2.60 -9.00 40.43
CA ARG A 416 -1.94 -7.88 41.12
C ARG A 416 -2.24 -6.53 40.46
N GLN A 417 -2.23 -6.46 39.12
CA GLN A 417 -2.59 -5.23 38.39
C GLN A 417 -4.04 -4.81 38.65
N ILE A 418 -4.98 -5.76 38.67
CA ILE A 418 -6.39 -5.49 38.99
C ILE A 418 -6.53 -4.98 40.43
N MET A 419 -5.82 -5.58 41.40
CA MET A 419 -5.84 -5.13 42.79
C MET A 419 -5.31 -3.69 42.94
N LYS A 420 -4.30 -3.30 42.16
CA LYS A 420 -3.71 -1.95 42.20
C LYS A 420 -4.58 -0.88 41.52
N LYS A 421 -5.18 -1.20 40.38
CA LYS A 421 -5.98 -0.25 39.58
C LYS A 421 -7.46 -0.20 39.99
N GLY A 422 -7.94 -1.22 40.71
CA GLY A 422 -9.35 -1.39 41.10
C GLY A 422 -10.21 -2.02 39.99
N LEU A 423 -11.27 -2.74 40.38
CA LEU A 423 -12.10 -3.52 39.45
C LEU A 423 -12.76 -2.68 38.35
N ARG A 424 -13.19 -1.45 38.64
CA ARG A 424 -13.94 -0.63 37.67
C ARG A 424 -13.07 -0.04 36.55
N LYS A 425 -11.75 0.11 36.77
CA LYS A 425 -10.82 0.72 35.80
C LYS A 425 -10.00 -0.30 34.99
N SER A 426 -10.18 -1.61 35.23
CA SER A 426 -9.28 -2.66 34.73
C SER A 426 -9.98 -3.67 33.80
N LYS A 427 -10.79 -3.20 32.85
CA LYS A 427 -11.55 -4.07 31.93
C LYS A 427 -10.64 -4.95 31.06
N ASP A 428 -9.50 -4.41 30.60
CA ASP A 428 -8.55 -5.13 29.76
C ASP A 428 -7.79 -6.20 30.55
N GLU A 429 -7.44 -5.92 31.80
CA GLU A 429 -6.82 -6.89 32.69
C GLU A 429 -7.79 -8.02 33.06
N GLN A 430 -9.09 -7.74 33.24
CA GLN A 430 -10.11 -8.78 33.45
C GLN A 430 -10.23 -9.72 32.26
N LEU A 431 -10.25 -9.20 31.03
CA LEU A 431 -10.23 -10.02 29.81
C LEU A 431 -8.95 -10.86 29.72
N THR A 432 -7.81 -10.27 30.08
CA THR A 432 -6.52 -10.97 30.10
C THR A 432 -6.53 -12.11 31.12
N LEU A 433 -7.08 -11.88 32.32
CA LEU A 433 -7.22 -12.88 33.35
C LEU A 433 -8.16 -14.02 32.92
N ALA A 434 -9.28 -13.70 32.26
CA ALA A 434 -10.20 -14.70 31.74
C ALA A 434 -9.56 -15.57 30.64
N SER A 435 -8.76 -14.96 29.75
CA SER A 435 -8.01 -15.68 28.71
C SER A 435 -6.97 -16.62 29.33
N LEU A 436 -6.13 -16.12 30.26
CA LEU A 436 -5.11 -16.92 30.94
C LEU A 436 -5.72 -18.04 31.79
N GLY A 437 -6.81 -17.77 32.50
CA GLY A 437 -7.53 -18.77 33.28
C GLY A 437 -8.13 -19.88 32.42
N SER A 438 -8.69 -19.53 31.25
CA SER A 438 -9.23 -20.51 30.31
C SER A 438 -8.12 -21.41 29.72
N ASP A 439 -6.98 -20.83 29.36
CA ASP A 439 -5.81 -21.59 28.91
C ASP A 439 -5.24 -22.48 30.03
N PHE A 440 -5.23 -22.00 31.28
CA PHE A 440 -4.77 -22.76 32.44
C PHE A 440 -5.63 -24.00 32.72
N ILE A 441 -6.95 -23.89 32.61
CA ILE A 441 -7.87 -25.02 32.73
C ILE A 441 -7.56 -26.09 31.69
N SER A 442 -7.33 -25.67 30.44
CA SER A 442 -6.96 -26.58 29.35
C SER A 442 -5.56 -27.18 29.52
N ALA A 443 -4.60 -26.40 30.02
CA ALA A 443 -3.23 -26.82 30.24
C ALA A 443 -3.13 -27.92 31.31
N ILE A 444 -3.82 -27.75 32.44
CA ILE A 444 -3.86 -28.76 33.52
C ILE A 444 -4.49 -30.07 33.02
N ASN A 445 -5.53 -29.99 32.18
CA ASN A 445 -6.13 -31.21 31.63
C ASN A 445 -5.15 -32.03 30.78
N SER A 446 -4.15 -31.37 30.19
CA SER A 446 -3.15 -31.99 29.31
C SER A 446 -1.97 -32.62 30.07
N LEU A 447 -1.94 -32.54 31.40
CA LEU A 447 -0.88 -33.12 32.22
C LEU A 447 -0.96 -34.66 32.24
N PRO A 448 0.19 -35.36 32.23
CA PRO A 448 0.25 -36.82 32.24
C PRO A 448 0.03 -37.46 33.63
N PHE A 449 0.02 -36.65 34.70
CA PHE A 449 -0.16 -37.12 36.08
C PHE A 449 -1.53 -36.71 36.62
N ASN A 450 -2.11 -37.50 37.53
CA ASN A 450 -3.41 -37.23 38.18
C ASN A 450 -3.35 -36.07 39.19
N ILE A 451 -2.95 -34.88 38.73
CA ILE A 451 -2.96 -33.64 39.51
C ILE A 451 -4.22 -32.85 39.10
N LEU A 452 -5.03 -32.45 40.09
CA LEU A 452 -6.27 -31.70 39.89
C LEU A 452 -7.28 -32.41 38.97
N TRP A 453 -7.55 -31.85 37.79
CA TRP A 453 -8.48 -32.35 36.77
C TRP A 453 -7.79 -32.88 35.51
N ALA A 454 -6.49 -33.19 35.59
CA ALA A 454 -5.74 -33.83 34.52
C ALA A 454 -6.47 -35.07 33.97
N GLY A 455 -6.67 -35.12 32.66
CA GLY A 455 -7.36 -36.22 31.97
C GLY A 455 -8.86 -36.39 32.27
N LYS A 456 -9.48 -35.52 33.09
CA LYS A 456 -10.89 -35.65 33.50
C LYS A 456 -11.86 -34.84 32.63
N LEU A 457 -11.37 -33.84 31.90
CA LEU A 457 -12.21 -33.02 31.03
C LEU A 457 -12.36 -33.64 29.65
N SER A 458 -13.59 -33.61 29.12
CA SER A 458 -13.88 -34.04 27.75
C SER A 458 -13.18 -33.17 26.71
N THR A 459 -12.87 -33.72 25.55
CA THR A 459 -12.27 -32.97 24.43
C THR A 459 -13.08 -31.73 24.05
N ARG A 460 -14.42 -31.80 24.17
CA ARG A 460 -15.33 -30.67 23.92
C ARG A 460 -15.11 -29.53 24.90
N THR A 461 -15.02 -29.83 26.20
CA THR A 461 -14.85 -28.80 27.24
C THR A 461 -13.45 -28.17 27.15
N THR A 462 -12.41 -28.99 26.96
CA THR A 462 -11.03 -28.51 26.76
C THR A 462 -10.89 -27.62 25.52
N ALA A 463 -11.47 -28.02 24.39
CA ALA A 463 -11.46 -27.21 23.17
C ALA A 463 -12.23 -25.89 23.33
N THR A 464 -13.33 -25.90 24.10
CA THR A 464 -14.12 -24.68 24.36
C THR A 464 -13.31 -23.66 25.15
N PHE A 465 -12.64 -24.07 26.25
CA PHE A 465 -11.79 -23.16 27.03
C PHE A 465 -10.62 -22.61 26.21
N SER A 466 -9.95 -23.47 25.44
CA SER A 466 -8.87 -23.03 24.56
C SER A 466 -9.33 -22.09 23.45
N LEU A 467 -10.55 -22.29 22.92
CA LEU A 467 -11.15 -21.40 21.94
C LEU A 467 -11.49 -20.03 22.56
N ILE A 468 -12.08 -20.01 23.76
CA ILE A 468 -12.36 -18.77 24.49
C ILE A 468 -11.07 -17.96 24.70
N ALA A 469 -10.00 -18.61 25.18
CA ALA A 469 -8.71 -17.95 25.36
C ALA A 469 -8.16 -17.35 24.05
N SER A 470 -8.26 -18.10 22.95
CA SER A 470 -7.79 -17.69 21.63
C SER A 470 -8.60 -16.55 21.03
N VAL A 471 -9.94 -16.59 21.16
CA VAL A 471 -10.84 -15.55 20.68
C VAL A 471 -10.65 -14.26 21.47
N ILE A 472 -10.50 -14.32 22.79
CA ILE A 472 -10.15 -13.14 23.60
C ILE A 472 -8.79 -12.59 23.15
N GLY A 473 -7.81 -13.47 22.90
CA GLY A 473 -6.51 -13.07 22.40
C GLY A 473 -6.58 -12.34 21.06
N LEU A 474 -7.45 -12.80 20.14
CA LEU A 474 -7.67 -12.20 18.83
C LEU A 474 -8.44 -10.87 18.96
N TYR A 475 -9.46 -10.83 19.83
CA TYR A 475 -10.20 -9.62 20.14
C TYR A 475 -9.31 -8.49 20.65
N LYS A 476 -8.28 -8.79 21.44
CA LYS A 476 -7.31 -7.78 21.92
C LYS A 476 -6.36 -7.25 20.83
N LEU A 477 -6.34 -7.86 19.64
CA LEU A 477 -5.58 -7.36 18.48
C LEU A 477 -6.45 -6.52 17.55
N TYR A 478 -7.76 -6.75 17.56
CA TYR A 478 -8.74 -5.79 17.07
C TYR A 478 -8.85 -4.63 18.08
#